data_AF-A0A4S2U590-F1
#
_entry.id   AF-A0A4S2U590-F1
#
_cell.length_a   1.000
_cell.length_b   1.000
_cell.length_c   1.000
_cell.angle_alpha   90.00
_cell.angle_beta   90.00
_cell.angle_gamma   90.00
#
_symmetry.space_group_name_H-M   'P 1'
#
loop_
_entity.id
_entity.type
_entity.pdbx_description
1 polymer ?
#
loop_
_entity_poly.entity_id
_entity_poly.type
_entity_poly.pdbx_seq_one_letter_code
_entity_poly.pdbx_strand_id
1 'polypeptide(L)'
;MSTPDELPRLDRATEHAETVHRIYLDRRAAPPARELLLAVAYALAIAPGEPGRVLNTAARVLGRKGGRPRFDALVADDAPRYEPPRAAGNWSPGQAPGCEAPRLRPYVYRPRPAPSPMDDEAVVPLRPLPEPIVHVGPDYVPPVDYRNERGICGADSHHKVLELDPRTGWTIPHWFCKRHVDHAERVAEQVREQNAAAPEPIPNRGGLLPAYFAAPWEDVYPQYAPASWTPPSYGLCADDWPDPGSPPPVSAPRRLRAV
;
A
#
# COMPACT_ATOMS: atom_id res chain seq x y z
N MET A 1 -45.50 -37.94 9.83
CA MET A 1 -44.17 -38.45 9.42
C MET A 1 -44.14 -38.35 7.90
N SER A 2 -43.33 -37.56 7.22
CA SER A 2 -42.24 -36.65 7.58
C SER A 2 -42.28 -35.51 6.56
N THR A 3 -41.99 -34.29 6.98
CA THR A 3 -41.82 -33.10 6.13
C THR A 3 -40.55 -33.25 5.28
N PRO A 4 -40.63 -33.25 3.94
CA PRO A 4 -39.45 -33.22 3.10
C PRO A 4 -39.38 -31.86 2.40
N ASP A 5 -38.86 -30.81 3.05
CA ASP A 5 -38.53 -29.55 2.34
C ASP A 5 -37.56 -28.60 3.08
N GLU A 6 -36.61 -29.14 3.87
CA GLU A 6 -35.63 -28.32 4.61
C GLU A 6 -34.27 -28.17 3.91
N LEU A 7 -34.08 -28.83 2.76
CA LEU A 7 -32.80 -28.96 2.05
C LEU A 7 -32.27 -27.65 1.42
N PRO A 8 -33.08 -26.73 0.84
CA PRO A 8 -32.55 -25.52 0.19
C PRO A 8 -31.96 -24.48 1.13
N ARG A 9 -32.32 -24.52 2.42
CA ARG A 9 -31.89 -23.53 3.42
C ARG A 9 -30.54 -23.89 4.02
N LEU A 10 -30.28 -25.18 4.23
CA LEU A 10 -28.98 -25.67 4.73
C LEU A 10 -27.88 -25.46 3.69
N ASP A 11 -28.17 -25.71 2.41
CA ASP A 11 -27.21 -25.48 1.32
C ASP A 11 -26.76 -24.01 1.27
N ARG A 12 -27.71 -23.06 1.38
CA ARG A 12 -27.39 -21.62 1.44
C ARG A 12 -26.61 -21.23 2.68
N ALA A 13 -26.89 -21.84 3.82
CA ALA A 13 -26.16 -21.58 5.06
C ALA A 13 -24.71 -22.07 4.95
N THR A 14 -24.49 -23.24 4.33
CA THR A 14 -23.17 -23.79 4.05
C THR A 14 -22.40 -22.91 3.06
N GLU A 15 -23.00 -22.53 1.93
CA GLU A 15 -22.38 -21.62 0.95
C GLU A 15 -21.99 -20.27 1.56
N HIS A 16 -22.84 -19.71 2.42
CA HIS A 16 -22.53 -18.50 3.17
C HIS A 16 -21.36 -18.71 4.13
N ALA A 17 -21.36 -19.80 4.91
CA ALA A 17 -20.28 -20.11 5.85
C ALA A 17 -18.93 -20.31 5.13
N GLU A 18 -18.91 -21.00 3.99
CA GLU A 18 -17.71 -21.17 3.17
C GLU A 18 -17.20 -19.82 2.64
N THR A 19 -18.11 -18.96 2.17
CA THR A 19 -17.76 -17.61 1.70
C THR A 19 -17.16 -16.77 2.82
N VAL A 20 -17.80 -16.75 3.99
CA VAL A 20 -17.30 -16.05 5.17
C VAL A 20 -15.93 -16.58 5.58
N HIS A 21 -15.75 -17.90 5.59
CA HIS A 21 -14.46 -18.53 5.91
C HIS A 21 -13.37 -18.08 4.93
N ARG A 22 -13.65 -18.09 3.62
CA ARG A 22 -12.71 -17.57 2.60
C ARG A 22 -12.34 -16.11 2.84
N ILE A 23 -13.32 -15.25 3.13
CA ILE A 23 -13.10 -13.83 3.43
C ILE A 23 -12.17 -13.64 4.64
N TYR A 24 -12.29 -14.46 5.67
CA TYR A 24 -11.41 -14.40 6.84
C TYR A 24 -9.98 -14.86 6.54
N LEU A 25 -9.81 -15.84 5.64
CA LEU A 25 -8.49 -16.35 5.25
C LEU A 25 -7.78 -15.46 4.23
N ASP A 26 -8.49 -14.59 3.52
CA ASP A 26 -7.92 -13.71 2.51
C ASP A 26 -7.05 -12.63 3.14
N ARG A 27 -5.73 -12.75 2.94
CA ARG A 27 -4.73 -11.80 3.45
C ARG A 27 -4.82 -10.43 2.78
N ARG A 28 -5.43 -10.34 1.59
CA ARG A 28 -5.63 -9.07 0.87
C ARG A 28 -6.75 -8.24 1.52
N ALA A 29 -7.69 -8.89 2.20
CA ALA A 29 -8.81 -8.23 2.87
C ALA A 29 -8.37 -7.55 4.17
N ALA A 30 -7.91 -6.30 4.06
CA ALA A 30 -7.69 -5.42 5.21
C ALA A 30 -8.99 -5.23 6.02
N PRO A 31 -8.94 -4.80 7.30
CA PRO A 31 -10.13 -4.75 8.16
C PRO A 31 -11.35 -4.03 7.55
N PRO A 32 -11.21 -2.85 6.90
CA PRO A 32 -12.34 -2.19 6.25
C PRO A 32 -12.93 -2.99 5.08
N ALA A 33 -12.07 -3.56 4.22
CA ALA A 33 -12.50 -4.38 3.09
C ALA A 33 -13.19 -5.66 3.57
N ARG A 34 -12.66 -6.29 4.62
CA ARG A 34 -13.27 -7.47 5.25
C ARG A 34 -14.67 -7.18 5.78
N GLU A 35 -14.85 -6.05 6.45
CA GLU A 35 -16.16 -5.61 6.94
C GLU A 35 -17.17 -5.45 5.80
N LEU A 36 -16.76 -4.83 4.69
CA LEU A 36 -17.57 -4.68 3.49
C LEU A 36 -17.98 -6.04 2.90
N LEU A 37 -17.01 -6.93 2.68
CA LEU A 37 -17.25 -8.26 2.09
C LEU A 37 -18.22 -9.08 2.96
N LEU A 38 -18.04 -9.05 4.28
CA LEU A 38 -18.94 -9.74 5.22
C LEU A 38 -20.35 -9.14 5.21
N ALA A 39 -20.49 -7.81 5.13
CA ALA A 39 -21.79 -7.16 5.06
C ALA A 39 -22.55 -7.53 3.78
N VAL A 40 -21.85 -7.62 2.64
CA VAL A 40 -22.45 -8.07 1.37
C VAL A 40 -22.81 -9.56 1.43
N ALA A 41 -21.92 -10.41 1.96
CA ALA A 41 -22.21 -11.84 2.16
C ALA A 41 -23.43 -12.06 3.06
N TYR A 42 -23.57 -11.27 4.13
CA TYR A 42 -24.74 -11.29 5.01
C TYR A 42 -26.00 -10.84 4.29
N ALA A 43 -25.94 -9.75 3.51
CA ALA A 43 -27.09 -9.26 2.76
C ALA A 43 -27.62 -10.29 1.75
N LEU A 44 -26.71 -11.00 1.07
CA LEU A 44 -27.06 -12.08 0.14
C LEU A 44 -27.72 -13.27 0.86
N ALA A 45 -27.30 -13.60 2.07
CA ALA A 45 -27.87 -14.71 2.84
C ALA A 45 -29.28 -14.41 3.37
N ILE A 46 -29.52 -13.19 3.85
CA ILE A 46 -30.76 -12.82 4.54
C ILE A 46 -31.84 -12.27 3.61
N ALA A 47 -31.43 -11.57 2.55
CA ALA A 47 -32.36 -10.97 1.59
C ALA A 47 -31.90 -11.21 0.16
N PRO A 48 -31.82 -12.48 -0.30
CA PRO A 48 -31.52 -12.78 -1.69
C PRO A 48 -32.64 -12.19 -2.57
N GLY A 49 -32.26 -11.48 -3.61
CA GLY A 49 -33.16 -10.72 -4.48
C GLY A 49 -32.38 -9.65 -5.23
N GLU A 50 -33.08 -8.69 -5.82
CA GLU A 50 -32.48 -7.68 -6.72
C GLU A 50 -31.20 -7.01 -6.15
N PRO A 51 -30.20 -6.70 -6.99
CA PRO A 51 -28.88 -6.22 -6.55
C PRO A 51 -28.99 -4.97 -5.68
N GLY A 52 -29.86 -4.03 -6.06
CA GLY A 52 -30.10 -2.81 -5.31
C GLY A 52 -30.59 -3.09 -3.87
N ARG A 53 -31.37 -4.15 -3.65
CA ARG A 53 -31.83 -4.54 -2.32
C ARG A 53 -30.70 -5.13 -1.48
N VAL A 54 -29.82 -5.91 -2.10
CA VAL A 54 -28.62 -6.47 -1.44
C VAL A 54 -27.69 -5.35 -0.98
N LEU A 55 -27.34 -4.42 -1.88
CA LEU A 55 -26.45 -3.29 -1.55
C LEU A 55 -27.07 -2.37 -0.49
N ASN A 56 -28.37 -2.08 -0.57
CA ASN A 56 -29.08 -1.31 0.45
C ASN A 56 -29.09 -2.00 1.83
N THR A 57 -29.21 -3.33 1.84
CA THR A 57 -29.16 -4.12 3.09
C THR A 57 -27.75 -4.08 3.69
N ALA A 58 -26.71 -4.28 2.87
CA ALA A 58 -25.32 -4.15 3.30
C ALA A 58 -25.03 -2.75 3.85
N ALA A 59 -25.50 -1.71 3.15
CA ALA A 59 -25.35 -0.32 3.59
C ALA A 59 -26.03 -0.04 4.93
N ARG A 60 -27.20 -0.63 5.18
CA ARG A 60 -27.90 -0.51 6.47
C ARG A 60 -27.13 -1.17 7.61
N VAL A 61 -26.54 -2.35 7.36
CA VAL A 61 -25.75 -3.09 8.37
C VAL A 61 -24.47 -2.33 8.73
N LEU A 62 -23.76 -1.78 7.73
CA LEU A 62 -22.54 -1.01 7.96
C LEU A 62 -22.79 0.34 8.63
N GLY A 63 -24.00 0.88 8.48
CA GLY A 63 -24.44 2.11 9.10
C GLY A 63 -23.77 3.36 8.52
N ARG A 64 -23.68 4.40 9.36
CA ARG A 64 -23.20 5.73 8.97
C ARG A 64 -22.01 6.17 9.82
N LYS A 65 -21.13 6.99 9.23
CA LYS A 65 -20.03 7.67 9.94
C LYS A 65 -20.05 9.14 9.55
N GLY A 66 -20.17 10.04 10.53
CA GLY A 66 -20.27 11.48 10.28
C GLY A 66 -21.45 11.85 9.37
N GLY A 67 -22.59 11.16 9.51
CA GLY A 67 -23.80 11.40 8.70
C GLY A 67 -23.79 10.80 7.30
N ARG A 68 -22.64 10.32 6.80
CA ARG A 68 -22.52 9.68 5.48
C ARG A 68 -22.60 8.15 5.57
N PRO A 69 -23.19 7.45 4.58
CA PRO A 69 -23.14 5.99 4.51
C PRO A 69 -21.69 5.51 4.50
N ARG A 70 -21.35 4.55 5.36
CA ARG A 70 -20.00 3.95 5.36
C ARG A 70 -19.77 3.08 4.13
N PHE A 71 -20.84 2.45 3.63
CA PHE A 71 -20.81 1.59 2.47
C PHE A 71 -20.18 2.26 1.25
N ASP A 72 -20.60 3.48 0.92
CA ASP A 72 -20.09 4.22 -0.24
C ASP A 72 -18.56 4.38 -0.19
N ALA A 73 -18.04 4.77 0.97
CA ALA A 73 -16.60 4.92 1.18
C ALA A 73 -15.85 3.58 1.09
N LEU A 74 -16.46 2.50 1.60
CA LEU A 74 -15.87 1.17 1.54
C LEU A 74 -15.86 0.59 0.12
N VAL A 75 -16.92 0.81 -0.67
CA VAL A 75 -16.96 0.43 -2.09
C VAL A 75 -15.96 1.25 -2.90
N ALA A 76 -15.85 2.55 -2.63
CA ALA A 76 -14.83 3.40 -3.23
C ALA A 76 -13.41 2.93 -2.89
N ASP A 77 -13.17 2.54 -1.63
CA ASP A 77 -11.87 2.01 -1.19
C ASP A 77 -11.53 0.65 -1.82
N ASP A 78 -12.53 -0.16 -2.13
CA ASP A 78 -12.39 -1.43 -2.86
C ASP A 78 -12.22 -1.23 -4.39
N ALA A 79 -12.37 -0.02 -4.92
CA ALA A 79 -12.19 0.21 -6.36
C ALA A 79 -10.76 -0.18 -6.81
N PRO A 80 -10.62 -1.09 -7.80
CA PRO A 80 -9.34 -1.52 -8.37
C PRO A 80 -8.44 -0.36 -8.75
N ARG A 81 -7.22 -0.35 -8.21
CA ARG A 81 -6.22 0.65 -8.57
C ARG A 81 -4.81 0.19 -8.20
N TYR A 82 -3.84 0.82 -8.85
CA TYR A 82 -2.47 0.80 -8.38
C TYR A 82 -2.26 1.93 -7.36
N GLU A 83 -1.79 1.57 -6.17
CA GLU A 83 -1.26 2.51 -5.19
C GLU A 83 0.26 2.38 -5.12
N PRO A 84 1.00 3.47 -5.43
CA PRO A 84 2.44 3.42 -5.36
C PRO A 84 2.94 3.26 -3.92
N PRO A 85 4.13 2.68 -3.73
CA PRO A 85 4.70 2.53 -2.40
C PRO A 85 4.82 3.90 -1.73
N ARG A 86 4.66 3.95 -0.41
CA ARG A 86 4.73 5.20 0.37
C ARG A 86 6.01 6.02 0.08
N ALA A 87 7.13 5.33 -0.16
CA ALA A 87 8.40 5.94 -0.52
C ALA A 87 8.36 6.74 -1.83
N ALA A 88 7.44 6.45 -2.75
CA ALA A 88 7.26 7.19 -4.00
C ALA A 88 6.43 8.48 -3.84
N GLY A 89 5.84 8.68 -2.65
CA GLY A 89 5.08 9.87 -2.31
C GLY A 89 5.91 11.17 -2.37
N ASN A 90 5.23 12.29 -2.16
CA ASN A 90 5.88 13.60 -2.07
C ASN A 90 6.22 13.86 -0.60
N TRP A 91 7.52 13.79 -0.29
CA TRP A 91 8.02 13.97 1.07
C TRP A 91 8.58 15.37 1.26
N SER A 92 8.35 15.92 2.45
CA SER A 92 9.07 17.12 2.89
C SER A 92 10.56 16.79 3.14
N PRO A 93 11.45 17.79 3.00
CA PRO A 93 12.85 17.64 3.39
C PRO A 93 12.98 17.10 4.83
N GLY A 94 13.81 16.06 5.02
CA GLY A 94 14.02 15.41 6.32
C GLY A 94 13.03 14.29 6.67
N GLN A 95 11.96 14.09 5.91
CA GLN A 95 11.08 12.92 6.03
C GLN A 95 11.23 11.93 4.87
N ALA A 96 11.89 12.36 3.77
CA ALA A 96 12.18 11.52 2.64
C ALA A 96 13.11 10.35 3.02
N PRO A 97 13.00 9.20 2.33
CA PRO A 97 13.99 8.13 2.43
C PRO A 97 15.43 8.62 2.26
N GLY A 98 16.37 7.97 2.96
CA GLY A 98 17.78 8.34 2.93
C GLY A 98 18.42 8.14 1.56
N CYS A 99 19.48 8.90 1.29
CA CYS A 99 20.13 8.91 -0.02
C CYS A 99 20.76 7.54 -0.36
N GLU A 100 20.41 7.03 -1.54
CA GLU A 100 20.85 5.72 -2.04
C GLU A 100 22.17 5.77 -2.81
N ALA A 101 22.65 6.98 -3.14
CA ALA A 101 23.88 7.14 -3.92
C ALA A 101 25.09 6.46 -3.26
N PRO A 102 26.05 5.99 -4.08
CA PRO A 102 27.35 5.55 -3.62
C PRO A 102 28.02 6.60 -2.75
N ARG A 103 28.66 6.13 -1.70
CA ARG A 103 29.24 6.98 -0.69
C ARG A 103 30.57 7.56 -1.18
N LEU A 104 30.67 8.90 -1.22
CA LEU A 104 31.91 9.59 -1.61
C LEU A 104 33.02 9.54 -0.54
N ARG A 105 32.68 9.37 0.76
CA ARG A 105 33.62 9.27 1.90
C ARG A 105 33.04 8.44 3.05
N PRO A 106 33.83 7.63 3.79
CA PRO A 106 33.35 6.82 4.93
C PRO A 106 32.58 7.63 5.99
N TYR A 107 31.60 7.03 6.68
CA TYR A 107 30.94 7.71 7.80
C TYR A 107 31.91 7.79 8.95
N VAL A 108 32.12 8.99 9.46
CA VAL A 108 32.63 9.15 10.82
C VAL A 108 31.42 9.43 11.68
N TYR A 109 31.00 8.45 12.49
CA TYR A 109 30.01 8.69 13.52
C TYR A 109 30.53 9.79 14.43
N ARG A 110 29.82 10.92 14.45
CA ARG A 110 30.05 11.97 15.44
C ARG A 110 28.94 11.85 16.46
N PRO A 111 29.25 11.48 17.71
CA PRO A 111 28.26 11.49 18.77
C PRO A 111 27.61 12.86 18.83
N ARG A 112 26.28 12.90 18.97
CA ARG A 112 25.59 14.16 19.21
C ARG A 112 26.11 14.72 20.55
N PRO A 113 26.62 15.96 20.61
CA PRO A 113 26.96 16.58 21.87
C PRO A 113 25.72 16.56 22.76
N ALA A 114 25.89 16.19 24.03
CA ALA A 114 24.81 16.31 25.01
C ALA A 114 24.34 17.77 25.03
N PRO A 115 23.03 18.04 25.19
CA PRO A 115 22.56 19.41 25.40
C PRO A 115 23.25 19.95 26.66
N SER A 116 24.09 20.97 26.48
CA SER A 116 24.78 21.62 27.60
C SER A 116 23.76 22.47 28.35
N PRO A 117 23.65 22.38 29.68
CA PRO A 117 22.65 23.13 30.46
C PRO A 117 23.04 24.61 30.68
N MET A 118 23.78 25.22 29.76
CA MET A 118 24.24 26.60 29.86
C MET A 118 24.16 27.29 28.50
N ASP A 119 22.93 27.54 28.05
CA ASP A 119 22.64 28.63 27.13
C ASP A 119 22.00 29.76 27.94
N ASP A 120 22.80 30.40 28.80
CA ASP A 120 22.57 31.76 29.26
C ASP A 120 23.86 32.33 29.86
N GLU A 121 24.20 33.54 29.40
CA GLU A 121 25.27 34.44 29.83
C GLU A 121 26.73 34.21 29.34
N ALA A 122 27.08 35.08 28.36
CA ALA A 122 28.33 35.80 28.11
C ALA A 122 29.70 35.29 28.64
N VAL A 123 30.71 35.40 27.76
CA VAL A 123 32.08 36.00 27.96
C VAL A 123 33.24 35.18 27.33
N VAL A 124 33.94 35.87 26.39
CA VAL A 124 35.37 35.79 25.96
C VAL A 124 35.85 34.73 24.95
N PRO A 125 36.65 35.14 23.92
CA PRO A 125 37.24 34.23 22.93
C PRO A 125 38.34 33.38 23.57
N LEU A 126 38.04 32.12 23.81
CA LEU A 126 39.03 31.13 24.19
C LEU A 126 39.19 30.13 23.04
N ARG A 127 40.45 29.73 22.84
CA ARG A 127 41.00 28.83 21.80
C ARG A 127 40.00 27.81 21.23
N PRO A 128 40.09 27.43 19.94
CA PRO A 128 39.30 26.32 19.41
C PRO A 128 39.43 25.13 20.36
N LEU A 129 38.29 24.70 20.90
CA LEU A 129 38.23 23.56 21.80
C LEU A 129 38.93 22.39 21.09
N PRO A 130 39.83 21.66 21.76
CA PRO A 130 40.39 20.45 21.18
C PRO A 130 39.24 19.54 20.77
N GLU A 131 39.39 18.85 19.63
CA GLU A 131 38.38 17.91 19.15
C GLU A 131 37.97 17.00 20.32
N PRO A 132 36.66 16.86 20.61
CA PRO A 132 36.23 16.01 21.71
C PRO A 132 36.73 14.60 21.43
N ILE A 133 37.72 14.17 22.20
CA ILE A 133 38.18 12.79 22.19
C ILE A 133 37.05 11.98 22.79
N VAL A 134 36.29 11.33 21.93
CA VAL A 134 35.23 10.42 22.33
C VAL A 134 35.92 9.19 22.92
N HIS A 135 36.02 9.16 24.25
CA HIS A 135 36.45 7.96 24.98
C HIS A 135 35.33 6.94 24.92
N VAL A 136 35.34 6.11 23.89
CA VAL A 136 34.56 4.88 23.83
C VAL A 136 35.27 3.81 24.65
N GLY A 137 34.52 3.09 25.48
CA GLY A 137 35.07 2.00 26.28
C GLY A 137 35.73 0.94 25.39
N PRO A 138 36.71 0.17 25.90
CA PRO A 138 37.46 -0.82 25.11
C PRO A 138 36.57 -1.88 24.44
N ASP A 139 35.36 -2.10 24.96
CA ASP A 139 34.38 -3.05 24.43
C ASP A 139 33.26 -2.40 23.59
N TYR A 140 33.35 -1.10 23.30
CA TYR A 140 32.36 -0.43 22.45
C TYR A 140 32.60 -0.78 20.98
N VAL A 141 31.77 -1.70 20.49
CA VAL A 141 31.59 -1.90 19.05
C VAL A 141 30.49 -0.92 18.61
N PRO A 142 30.79 0.09 17.76
CA PRO A 142 29.74 0.92 17.19
C PRO A 142 28.71 0.01 16.50
N PRO A 143 27.39 0.26 16.66
CA PRO A 143 26.39 -0.46 15.89
C PRO A 143 26.77 -0.40 14.41
N VAL A 144 26.75 -1.54 13.74
CA VAL A 144 27.19 -1.56 12.34
C VAL A 144 26.25 -0.67 11.54
N ASP A 145 26.78 0.46 11.06
CA ASP A 145 26.02 1.39 10.26
C ASP A 145 25.82 0.75 8.89
N TYR A 146 24.58 0.36 8.58
CA TYR A 146 24.20 -0.20 7.28
C TYR A 146 24.67 0.67 6.10
N ARG A 147 24.89 1.98 6.32
CA ARG A 147 25.45 2.89 5.31
C ARG A 147 26.92 2.62 5.01
N ASN A 148 27.70 2.19 6.00
CA ASN A 148 29.08 1.78 5.82
C ASN A 148 29.17 0.38 5.20
N GLU A 149 28.36 -0.58 5.65
CA GLU A 149 28.32 -1.93 5.05
C GLU A 149 27.91 -1.91 3.59
N ARG A 150 26.86 -1.15 3.26
CA ARG A 150 26.31 -1.07 1.91
C ARG A 150 26.98 -0.02 1.04
N GLY A 151 27.93 0.75 1.58
CA GLY A 151 28.61 1.82 0.84
C GLY A 151 27.68 2.92 0.31
N ILE A 152 26.57 3.18 1.00
CA ILE A 152 25.56 4.18 0.61
C ILE A 152 25.66 5.46 1.45
N CYS A 153 25.22 6.58 0.88
CA CYS A 153 25.29 7.88 1.55
C CYS A 153 24.39 7.97 2.79
N GLY A 154 23.11 7.62 2.64
CA GLY A 154 22.11 7.63 3.71
C GLY A 154 21.73 9.00 4.28
N ALA A 155 22.27 10.11 3.76
CA ALA A 155 21.91 11.47 4.17
C ALA A 155 20.49 11.84 3.75
N ASP A 156 19.92 12.90 4.34
CA ASP A 156 18.58 13.37 4.00
C ASP A 156 18.45 13.71 2.52
N SER A 157 17.45 13.11 1.87
CA SER A 157 17.25 13.24 0.45
C SER A 157 16.40 14.45 0.09
N HIS A 158 16.66 14.99 -1.10
CA HIS A 158 15.96 16.13 -1.67
C HIS A 158 15.49 15.88 -3.10
N HIS A 159 16.17 15.00 -3.83
CA HIS A 159 15.84 14.65 -5.21
C HIS A 159 15.23 13.25 -5.23
N LYS A 160 14.17 13.10 -6.03
CA LYS A 160 13.46 11.84 -6.24
C LYS A 160 13.52 11.50 -7.72
N VAL A 161 13.93 10.28 -8.04
CA VAL A 161 13.80 9.69 -9.37
C VAL A 161 12.85 8.50 -9.24
N LEU A 162 11.89 8.38 -10.16
CA LEU A 162 10.97 7.26 -10.18
C LEU A 162 11.35 6.36 -11.35
N GLU A 163 11.70 5.12 -11.04
CA GLU A 163 11.84 4.05 -12.03
C GLU A 163 10.51 3.29 -12.11
N LEU A 164 10.10 2.90 -13.32
CA LEU A 164 8.98 2.00 -13.55
C LEU A 164 9.53 0.62 -13.87
N ASP A 165 9.06 -0.40 -13.14
CA ASP A 165 9.37 -1.79 -13.42
C ASP A 165 8.84 -2.16 -14.82
N PRO A 166 9.70 -2.59 -15.75
CA PRO A 166 9.30 -2.87 -17.13
C PRO A 166 8.31 -4.04 -17.23
N ARG A 167 8.17 -4.89 -16.20
CA ARG A 167 7.23 -6.02 -16.20
C ARG A 167 5.87 -5.65 -15.64
N THR A 168 5.85 -4.85 -14.58
CA THR A 168 4.64 -4.61 -13.78
C THR A 168 4.11 -3.18 -13.88
N GLY A 169 4.90 -2.26 -14.43
CA GLY A 169 4.63 -0.81 -14.40
C GLY A 169 4.75 -0.20 -13.01
N TRP A 170 5.14 -0.97 -11.99
CA TRP A 170 5.21 -0.50 -10.62
C TRP A 170 6.35 0.49 -10.42
N THR A 171 6.11 1.45 -9.54
CA THR A 171 7.02 2.55 -9.26
C THR A 171 8.03 2.15 -8.19
N ILE A 172 9.31 2.24 -8.54
CA ILE A 172 10.45 2.08 -7.67
C ILE A 172 11.06 3.47 -7.44
N PRO A 173 10.93 4.04 -6.23
CA PRO A 173 11.45 5.37 -5.94
C PRO A 173 12.92 5.32 -5.52
N HIS A 174 13.74 6.14 -6.15
CA HIS A 174 15.14 6.36 -5.79
C HIS A 174 15.33 7.75 -5.21
N TRP A 175 16.03 7.83 -4.08
CA TRP A 175 16.22 9.08 -3.36
C TRP A 175 17.68 9.52 -3.29
N PHE A 176 17.91 10.81 -3.52
CA PHE A 176 19.24 11.40 -3.55
C PHE A 176 19.32 12.71 -2.74
N CYS A 177 20.39 12.89 -1.98
CA CYS A 177 20.67 14.15 -1.29
C CYS A 177 21.22 15.20 -2.26
N LYS A 178 21.25 16.47 -1.85
CA LYS A 178 21.77 17.59 -2.66
C LYS A 178 23.19 17.38 -3.19
N ARG A 179 24.03 16.64 -2.47
CA ARG A 179 25.42 16.34 -2.89
C ARG A 179 25.50 15.32 -4.03
N HIS A 180 24.41 14.60 -4.31
CA HIS A 180 24.33 13.54 -5.31
C HIS A 180 23.33 13.89 -6.41
N VAL A 181 23.15 15.19 -6.69
CA VAL A 181 22.27 15.65 -7.78
C VAL A 181 22.72 15.10 -9.14
N ASP A 182 24.01 15.16 -9.45
CA ASP A 182 24.56 14.59 -10.70
C ASP A 182 24.29 13.09 -10.83
N HIS A 183 24.26 12.37 -9.70
CA HIS A 183 23.93 10.94 -9.72
C HIS A 183 22.44 10.72 -9.95
N ALA A 184 21.58 11.53 -9.33
CA ALA A 184 20.15 11.53 -9.58
C ALA A 184 19.85 11.79 -11.06
N GLU A 185 20.53 12.77 -11.69
CA GLU A 185 20.37 13.08 -13.11
C GLU A 185 20.82 11.92 -14.01
N ARG A 186 21.95 11.27 -13.70
CA ARG A 186 22.38 10.06 -14.42
C ARG A 186 21.38 8.92 -14.30
N VAL A 187 20.82 8.68 -13.11
CA VAL A 187 19.79 7.65 -12.91
C VAL A 187 18.52 8.02 -13.67
N ALA A 188 18.11 9.28 -13.64
CA ALA A 188 16.95 9.77 -14.38
C ALA A 188 17.11 9.62 -15.91
N GLU A 189 18.31 9.85 -16.43
CA GLU A 189 18.67 9.57 -17.82
C GLU A 189 18.56 8.07 -18.12
N GLN A 190 19.16 7.22 -17.28
CA GLN A 190 19.19 5.77 -17.46
C GLN A 190 17.78 5.15 -17.48
N VAL A 191 16.89 5.59 -16.59
CA VAL A 191 15.52 5.04 -16.51
C VAL A 191 14.56 5.67 -17.51
N ARG A 192 14.95 6.69 -18.27
CA ARG A 192 14.03 7.43 -19.14
C ARG A 192 13.39 6.55 -20.21
N GLU A 193 14.22 5.82 -20.97
CA GLU A 193 13.74 4.96 -22.05
C GLU A 193 12.91 3.80 -21.49
N GLN A 194 13.35 3.20 -20.38
CA GLN A 194 12.61 2.15 -19.67
C GLN A 194 11.23 2.65 -19.22
N ASN A 195 11.16 3.82 -18.60
CA ASN A 195 9.91 4.41 -18.14
C ASN A 195 8.96 4.74 -19.30
N ALA A 196 9.50 5.17 -20.44
CA ALA A 196 8.70 5.44 -21.64
C ALA A 196 8.12 4.15 -22.25
N ALA A 197 8.81 3.03 -22.11
CA ALA A 197 8.38 1.72 -22.60
C ALA A 197 7.60 0.90 -21.56
N ALA A 198 7.53 1.34 -20.31
CA ALA A 198 6.90 0.59 -19.23
C ALA A 198 5.37 0.49 -19.45
N PRO A 199 4.76 -0.67 -19.17
CA PRO A 199 3.32 -0.84 -19.29
C PRO A 199 2.58 -0.04 -18.20
N GLU A 200 1.25 0.05 -18.34
CA GLU A 200 0.41 0.56 -17.26
C GLU A 200 0.62 -0.28 -15.99
N PRO A 201 0.66 0.33 -14.79
CA PRO A 201 0.86 -0.41 -13.55
C PRO A 201 -0.27 -1.40 -13.26
N ILE A 202 0.11 -2.64 -12.94
CA ILE A 202 -0.83 -3.66 -12.46
C ILE A 202 -1.45 -3.18 -11.14
N PRO A 203 -2.78 -3.27 -10.95
CA PRO A 203 -3.41 -2.93 -9.68
C PRO A 203 -2.86 -3.76 -8.52
N ASN A 204 -2.75 -3.14 -7.36
CA ASN A 204 -2.30 -3.81 -6.12
C ASN A 204 -3.26 -3.58 -4.94
N ARG A 205 -4.39 -2.89 -5.19
CA ARG A 205 -5.40 -2.60 -4.17
C ARG A 205 -6.81 -2.64 -4.76
N GLY A 206 -7.76 -3.09 -3.94
CA GLY A 206 -9.17 -3.20 -4.30
C GLY A 206 -9.48 -4.49 -5.05
N GLY A 207 -10.60 -4.51 -5.78
CA GLY A 207 -11.02 -5.61 -6.64
C GLY A 207 -11.45 -6.88 -5.89
N LEU A 208 -11.70 -6.78 -4.58
CA LEU A 208 -12.11 -7.93 -3.78
C LEU A 208 -13.60 -8.20 -3.93
N LEU A 209 -14.46 -7.18 -4.06
CA LEU A 209 -15.89 -7.40 -4.31
C LEU A 209 -16.13 -8.30 -5.55
N PRO A 210 -15.52 -8.02 -6.72
CA PRO A 210 -15.57 -8.91 -7.88
C PRO A 210 -15.05 -10.33 -7.62
N ALA A 211 -14.06 -10.50 -6.74
CA ALA A 211 -13.48 -11.83 -6.45
C ALA A 211 -14.48 -12.76 -5.72
N TYR A 212 -15.40 -12.19 -4.93
CA TYR A 212 -16.38 -12.95 -4.16
C TYR A 212 -17.77 -12.94 -4.80
N PHE A 213 -18.17 -11.83 -5.42
CA PHE A 213 -19.53 -11.58 -5.84
C PHE A 213 -19.59 -11.19 -7.32
N ALA A 214 -20.47 -11.83 -8.09
CA ALA A 214 -20.73 -11.46 -9.47
C ALA A 214 -21.79 -10.34 -9.51
N ALA A 215 -21.45 -9.21 -10.11
CA ALA A 215 -22.31 -8.06 -10.38
C ALA A 215 -21.70 -7.29 -11.57
N PRO A 216 -22.44 -6.35 -12.21
CA PRO A 216 -21.87 -5.46 -13.22
C PRO A 216 -20.97 -4.40 -12.57
N TRP A 217 -19.82 -4.81 -12.03
CA TRP A 217 -18.93 -3.94 -11.25
C TRP A 217 -18.38 -2.75 -12.04
N GLU A 218 -18.32 -2.85 -13.36
CA GLU A 218 -17.97 -1.75 -14.27
C GLU A 218 -18.95 -0.57 -14.16
N ASP A 219 -20.23 -0.84 -13.88
CA ASP A 219 -21.26 0.18 -13.68
C ASP A 219 -21.35 0.64 -12.22
N VAL A 220 -20.99 -0.24 -11.28
CA VAL A 220 -21.09 0.03 -9.84
C VAL A 220 -19.95 0.92 -9.36
N TYR A 221 -18.69 0.59 -9.65
CA TYR A 221 -17.55 1.34 -9.13
C TYR A 221 -17.55 2.84 -9.50
N PRO A 222 -17.89 3.27 -10.74
CA PRO A 222 -17.95 4.69 -11.08
C PRO A 222 -18.90 5.52 -10.22
N GLN A 223 -19.90 4.91 -9.60
CA GLN A 223 -20.88 5.61 -8.75
C GLN A 223 -20.31 5.98 -7.37
N TYR A 224 -19.26 5.27 -6.93
CA TYR A 224 -18.68 5.41 -5.59
C TYR A 224 -17.24 5.92 -5.64
N ALA A 225 -16.47 5.51 -6.65
CA ALA A 225 -15.09 5.91 -6.81
C ALA A 225 -14.96 7.42 -7.15
N PRO A 226 -13.78 8.02 -6.93
CA PRO A 226 -13.52 9.38 -7.38
C PRO A 226 -13.77 9.54 -8.88
N ALA A 227 -14.17 10.73 -9.34
CA ALA A 227 -14.43 11.01 -10.75
C ALA A 227 -13.22 10.78 -11.68
N SER A 228 -12.01 10.75 -11.14
CA SER A 228 -10.77 10.42 -11.86
C SER A 228 -10.51 8.91 -11.99
N TRP A 229 -11.31 8.07 -11.33
CA TRP A 229 -11.15 6.63 -11.41
C TRP A 229 -11.61 6.13 -12.78
N THR A 230 -10.78 5.27 -13.37
CA THR A 230 -11.10 4.54 -14.60
C THR A 230 -10.81 3.06 -14.36
N PRO A 231 -11.55 2.15 -15.03
CA PRO A 231 -11.28 0.73 -14.92
C PRO A 231 -9.85 0.42 -15.36
N PRO A 232 -9.05 -0.33 -14.56
CA PRO A 232 -7.73 -0.74 -14.97
C PRO A 232 -7.78 -1.67 -16.20
N SER A 233 -6.80 -1.56 -17.09
CA SER A 233 -6.69 -2.43 -18.27
C SER A 233 -6.52 -3.92 -17.93
N TYR A 234 -6.03 -4.24 -16.73
CA TYR A 234 -5.89 -5.60 -16.20
C TYR A 234 -7.19 -6.19 -15.62
N GLY A 235 -8.32 -5.48 -15.74
CA GLY A 235 -9.62 -5.92 -15.24
C GLY A 235 -9.88 -5.55 -13.78
N LEU A 236 -11.11 -5.79 -13.33
CA LEU A 236 -11.59 -5.34 -12.02
C LEU A 236 -11.33 -6.32 -10.86
N CYS A 237 -11.04 -7.59 -11.15
CA CYS A 237 -10.97 -8.61 -10.12
C CYS A 237 -9.54 -8.87 -9.68
N ALA A 238 -9.31 -8.82 -8.37
CA ALA A 238 -7.99 -9.07 -7.78
C ALA A 238 -7.43 -10.47 -8.09
N ASP A 239 -8.30 -11.48 -8.26
CA ASP A 239 -7.88 -12.85 -8.61
C ASP A 239 -7.39 -12.99 -10.05
N ASP A 240 -7.76 -12.05 -10.93
CA ASP A 240 -7.45 -12.11 -12.36
C ASP A 240 -6.18 -11.29 -12.69
N TRP A 241 -5.63 -10.55 -11.72
CA TRP A 241 -4.42 -9.77 -11.91
C TRP A 241 -3.18 -10.66 -11.95
N PRO A 242 -2.20 -10.37 -12.83
CA PRO A 242 -0.94 -11.09 -12.85
C PRO A 242 -0.17 -10.87 -11.54
N ASP A 243 0.25 -11.96 -10.89
CA ASP A 243 1.05 -11.90 -9.67
C ASP A 243 2.50 -11.49 -10.02
N PRO A 244 3.07 -10.45 -9.38
CA PRO A 244 4.45 -10.00 -9.63
C PRO A 244 5.55 -11.06 -9.44
N GLY A 245 5.23 -12.24 -8.90
CA GLY A 245 6.17 -13.35 -8.69
C GLY A 245 5.73 -14.72 -9.22
N SER A 246 4.53 -14.86 -9.78
CA SER A 246 3.94 -16.17 -10.16
C SER A 246 3.08 -16.05 -11.42
N PRO A 247 2.92 -17.12 -12.22
CA PRO A 247 1.91 -17.12 -13.28
C PRO A 247 0.49 -16.99 -12.67
N PRO A 248 -0.49 -16.41 -13.40
CA PRO A 248 -1.84 -16.23 -12.90
C PRO A 248 -2.44 -17.59 -12.48
N PRO A 249 -3.20 -17.66 -11.37
CA PRO A 249 -3.78 -18.91 -10.92
C PRO A 249 -4.72 -19.48 -12.00
N VAL A 250 -4.57 -20.76 -12.29
CA VAL A 250 -5.40 -21.48 -13.25
C VAL A 250 -6.79 -21.67 -12.63
N SER A 251 -7.80 -21.02 -13.20
CA SER A 251 -9.22 -21.06 -12.84
C SER A 251 -9.62 -20.22 -11.62
N ALA A 252 -10.37 -19.14 -11.86
CA ALA A 252 -11.07 -18.40 -10.82
C ALA A 252 -12.08 -19.32 -10.09
N PRO A 253 -12.14 -19.27 -8.74
CA PRO A 253 -13.13 -20.03 -7.98
C PRO A 253 -14.56 -19.52 -8.26
N ARG A 254 -15.56 -20.39 -8.06
CA ARG A 254 -16.99 -20.03 -8.18
C ARG A 254 -17.28 -18.76 -7.35
N ARG A 255 -17.87 -17.76 -8.01
CA ARG A 255 -18.30 -16.47 -7.44
C ARG A 255 -19.79 -16.55 -7.09
N LEU A 256 -20.18 -16.05 -5.91
CA LEU A 256 -21.59 -15.95 -5.55
C LEU A 256 -22.25 -14.91 -6.46
N ARG A 257 -23.40 -15.21 -7.06
CA ARG A 257 -24.09 -14.20 -7.87
C ARG A 257 -24.87 -13.24 -6.99
N ALA A 258 -24.53 -11.96 -7.07
CA ALA A 258 -25.42 -10.87 -6.67
C ALA A 258 -26.29 -10.54 -7.89
N VAL A 259 -27.29 -11.38 -8.18
CA VAL A 259 -28.23 -11.17 -9.31
C VAL A 259 -29.29 -10.16 -8.94
#